data_AF-A0A1C6K907-F1
#
_entry.id   AF-A0A1C6K907-F1
#
_cell.length_a   1.000
_cell.length_b   1.000
_cell.length_c   1.000
_cell.angle_alpha   90.00
_cell.angle_beta   90.00
_cell.angle_gamma   90.00
#
_symmetry.space_group_name_H-M   'P 1'
#
loop_
_entity.id
_entity.type
_entity.pdbx_description
1 polymer ?
#
loop_
_entity_poly.entity_id
_entity_poly.type
_entity_poly.pdbx_seq_one_letter_code
_entity_poly.pdbx_strand_id
1 'polypeptide(L)'
;MYEFYITPTEYEIAEKNGISKQCLEVRIRSLGWSKFRALNEKPLKFNRLPKEWIDIARKNGICYSTFKYRVNILKLDIEIAATKPLQNRSSQAKKAYEASRKYPKEYKDLALKNGISERTFHRRLKSGWDLITASTKPPMTSREIGLLTKDKRSNFIYGNKYRAITE
;
A
#
# COMPACT_ATOMS: atom_id res chain seq x y z
N MET A 1 15.05 -7.98 26.44
CA MET A 1 14.27 -7.90 27.70
C MET A 1 13.86 -6.46 27.88
N TYR A 2 12.56 -6.15 27.91
CA TYR A 2 12.10 -4.77 28.05
C TYR A 2 12.07 -4.39 29.53
N GLU A 3 12.74 -3.30 29.88
CA GLU A 3 12.86 -2.82 31.25
C GLU A 3 11.67 -1.90 31.57
N PHE A 4 10.60 -2.50 32.10
CA PHE A 4 9.34 -1.79 32.40
C PHE A 4 9.34 -1.07 33.76
N TYR A 5 10.35 -1.32 34.59
CA TYR A 5 10.46 -0.71 35.89
C TYR A 5 11.08 0.69 35.77
N ILE A 6 10.35 1.69 36.27
CA ILE A 6 10.77 3.09 36.27
C ILE A 6 11.16 3.44 37.70
N THR A 7 12.42 3.80 37.90
CA THR A 7 12.94 4.11 39.24
C THR A 7 12.44 5.49 39.71
N PRO A 8 12.41 5.74 41.04
CA PRO A 8 12.15 7.07 41.58
C PRO A 8 13.06 8.15 40.97
N THR A 9 14.34 7.84 40.78
CA THR A 9 15.33 8.74 40.17
C THR A 9 15.01 9.07 38.72
N GLU A 10 14.48 8.13 37.93
CA GLU A 10 14.06 8.37 36.56
C GLU A 10 12.84 9.31 36.48
N TYR A 11 11.94 9.26 37.46
CA TYR A 11 10.84 10.23 37.57
C TYR A 11 11.38 11.65 37.86
N GLU A 12 12.36 11.79 38.74
CA GLU A 12 13.00 13.09 39.01
C GLU A 12 13.71 13.65 37.78
N ILE A 13 14.41 12.80 37.01
CA ILE A 13 15.04 13.20 35.75
C ILE A 13 13.99 13.63 34.72
N ALA A 14 12.90 12.89 34.59
CA ALA A 14 11.81 13.24 33.69
C ALA A 14 11.18 14.58 34.05
N GLU A 15 10.94 14.84 35.34
CA GLU A 15 10.39 16.10 35.82
C GLU A 15 11.32 17.27 35.50
N LYS A 16 12.63 17.13 35.73
CA LYS A 16 13.65 18.12 35.33
C LYS A 16 13.64 18.39 33.81
N ASN A 17 13.32 17.37 33.01
CA ASN A 17 13.20 17.48 31.55
C ASN A 17 11.81 17.96 31.08
N GLY A 18 10.90 18.27 32.00
CA GLY A 18 9.54 18.76 31.71
C GLY A 18 8.59 17.68 31.22
N ILE A 19 8.82 16.43 31.59
CA ILE A 19 8.00 15.26 31.27
C ILE A 19 7.25 14.85 32.52
N SER A 20 5.92 14.81 32.45
CA SER A 20 5.11 14.37 33.59
C SER A 20 5.29 12.88 33.84
N LYS A 21 5.12 12.47 35.11
CA LYS A 21 5.11 11.06 35.53
C LYS A 21 4.25 10.18 34.60
N GLN A 22 3.02 10.60 34.35
CA GLN A 22 2.08 9.88 33.48
C GLN A 22 2.61 9.77 32.03
N CYS A 23 3.24 10.83 31.51
CA CYS A 23 3.82 10.81 30.17
C CYS A 23 4.98 9.80 30.07
N LEU A 24 5.85 9.75 31.08
CA LEU A 24 6.95 8.79 31.16
C LEU A 24 6.43 7.34 31.23
N GLU A 25 5.42 7.09 32.07
CA GLU A 25 4.80 5.76 32.19
C GLU A 25 4.20 5.29 30.87
N VAL A 26 3.42 6.13 30.17
CA VAL A 26 2.85 5.80 28.86
C VAL A 26 3.94 5.48 27.84
N ARG A 27 5.02 6.27 27.81
CA ARG A 27 6.14 6.05 26.89
C ARG A 27 6.79 4.68 27.08
N ILE A 28 7.05 4.29 28.33
CA ILE A 28 7.75 3.03 28.62
C ILE A 28 6.79 1.83 28.57
N ARG A 29 5.65 1.91 29.26
CA ARG A 29 4.76 0.76 29.47
C ARG A 29 3.81 0.51 28.30
N SER A 30 3.32 1.54 27.64
CA SER A 30 2.34 1.41 26.55
C SER A 30 2.99 1.51 25.18
N LEU A 31 3.91 2.46 24.99
CA LEU A 31 4.55 2.71 23.70
C LEU A 31 5.86 1.95 23.50
N GLY A 32 6.40 1.31 24.55
CA GLY A 32 7.63 0.50 24.48
C GLY A 32 8.88 1.31 24.14
N TRP A 33 8.92 2.61 24.46
CA TRP A 33 10.09 3.44 24.20
C TRP A 33 11.26 3.02 25.09
N SER A 34 12.49 3.19 24.58
CA SER A 34 13.68 3.06 25.42
C SER A 34 13.67 4.14 26.51
N LYS A 35 14.21 3.81 27.69
CA LYS A 35 14.30 4.75 28.83
C LYS A 35 14.96 6.05 28.43
N PHE A 36 16.08 5.98 27.70
CA PHE A 36 16.77 7.15 27.17
C PHE A 36 15.85 8.07 26.35
N ARG A 37 15.13 7.50 25.38
CA ARG A 37 14.20 8.27 24.55
C ARG A 37 13.06 8.84 25.37
N ALA A 38 12.50 8.04 26.27
CA ALA A 38 11.36 8.42 27.09
C ALA A 38 11.66 9.56 28.07
N LEU A 39 12.91 9.66 28.54
CA LEU A 39 13.38 10.70 29.46
C LEU A 39 13.80 12.00 28.76
N ASN A 40 14.21 11.95 27.48
CA ASN A 40 14.81 13.12 26.81
C ASN A 40 13.89 13.80 25.80
N GLU A 41 13.02 13.06 25.11
CA GLU A 41 12.13 13.68 24.11
C GLU A 41 11.07 14.54 24.79
N LYS A 42 10.95 15.82 24.45
CA LYS A 42 9.90 16.68 24.99
C LYS A 42 8.53 16.28 24.42
N PRO A 43 7.44 16.31 25.23
CA PRO A 43 6.10 16.04 24.73
C PRO A 43 5.68 17.02 23.63
N LEU A 44 4.93 16.55 22.65
CA LEU A 44 4.35 17.40 21.61
C LEU A 44 3.32 18.36 22.25
N LYS A 45 3.46 19.65 21.99
CA LYS A 45 2.49 20.67 22.38
C LYS A 45 1.53 20.93 21.21
N PHE A 46 0.23 20.80 21.48
CA PHE A 46 -0.82 21.12 20.52
C PHE A 46 -1.51 22.41 20.93
N ASN A 47 -1.54 23.38 20.03
CA ASN A 47 -2.28 24.62 20.24
C ASN A 47 -3.78 24.37 20.12
N ARG A 48 -4.57 25.05 20.96
CA ARG A 48 -6.01 25.13 20.77
C ARG A 48 -6.28 25.91 19.49
N LEU A 49 -7.16 25.37 18.65
CA LEU A 49 -7.51 26.01 17.38
C LEU A 49 -8.72 26.92 17.60
N PRO A 50 -8.76 28.10 16.96
CA PRO A 50 -9.93 28.98 16.99
C PRO A 50 -11.18 28.29 16.45
N LYS A 51 -12.33 28.55 17.09
CA LYS A 51 -13.62 27.92 16.75
C LYS A 51 -14.07 28.23 15.32
N GLU A 52 -13.87 29.47 14.88
CA GLU A 52 -14.22 29.94 13.54
C GLU A 52 -13.59 29.09 12.43
N TRP A 53 -12.29 28.82 12.55
CA TRP A 53 -11.56 27.99 11.58
C TRP A 53 -11.95 26.52 11.63
N ILE A 54 -12.37 26.01 12.79
CA ILE A 54 -12.91 24.65 12.90
C ILE A 54 -14.22 24.55 12.09
N ASP A 55 -15.06 25.58 12.16
CA ASP A 55 -16.33 25.61 11.42
C ASP A 55 -16.10 25.77 9.91
N ILE A 56 -15.11 26.58 9.49
CA ILE A 56 -14.68 26.69 8.09
C ILE A 56 -14.15 25.35 7.58
N ALA A 57 -13.27 24.67 8.33
CA ALA A 57 -12.75 23.37 7.94
C ALA A 57 -13.87 22.34 7.78
N ARG A 58 -14.84 22.33 8.70
CA ARG A 58 -16.02 21.44 8.63
C ARG A 58 -16.85 21.71 7.37
N LYS A 59 -17.10 22.98 7.03
CA LYS A 59 -17.81 23.36 5.80
C LYS A 59 -17.08 22.88 4.53
N ASN A 60 -15.75 22.86 4.56
CA ASN A 60 -14.90 22.34 3.49
C ASN A 60 -14.72 20.80 3.52
N GLY A 61 -15.46 20.09 4.37
CA GLY A 61 -15.39 18.62 4.47
C GLY A 61 -14.12 18.09 5.16
N ILE A 62 -13.41 18.93 5.90
CA ILE A 62 -12.20 18.55 6.65
C ILE A 62 -12.58 18.33 8.11
N CYS A 63 -12.31 17.14 8.63
CA CYS A 63 -12.59 16.83 10.03
C CYS A 63 -11.60 17.51 10.98
N TYR A 64 -12.02 17.70 12.24
CA TYR A 64 -11.24 18.39 13.26
C TYR A 64 -9.85 17.77 13.46
N SER A 65 -9.73 16.44 13.48
CA SER A 65 -8.45 15.77 13.68
C SER A 65 -7.48 16.04 12.53
N THR A 66 -7.95 16.02 11.28
CA THR A 66 -7.12 16.37 10.11
C THR A 66 -6.72 17.84 10.13
N PHE A 67 -7.64 18.74 10.43
CA PHE A 67 -7.32 20.16 10.56
C PHE A 67 -6.28 20.41 11.67
N LYS A 68 -6.48 19.82 12.84
CA LYS A 68 -5.53 19.87 13.98
C LYS A 68 -4.16 19.33 13.61
N TYR A 69 -4.10 18.22 12.88
CA TYR A 69 -2.86 17.63 12.41
C TYR A 69 -2.12 18.55 11.42
N ARG A 70 -2.85 19.13 10.45
CA ARG A 70 -2.30 20.07 9.46
C ARG A 70 -1.63 21.28 10.13
N VAL A 71 -2.28 21.88 11.12
CA VAL A 71 -1.74 23.05 11.82
C VAL A 71 -0.60 22.67 12.77
N ASN A 72 -0.80 21.65 13.62
CA ASN A 72 0.14 21.40 14.71
C ASN A 72 1.33 20.51 14.31
N ILE A 73 1.14 19.56 13.39
CA ILE A 73 2.19 18.62 12.97
C ILE A 73 2.80 19.06 11.65
N LEU A 74 1.99 19.33 10.63
CA LEU A 74 2.51 19.77 9.33
C LEU A 74 2.90 21.25 9.28
N LYS A 75 2.58 22.01 10.33
CA LYS A 75 2.86 23.45 10.43
C LYS A 75 2.34 24.26 9.24
N LEU A 76 1.20 23.83 8.67
CA LEU A 76 0.52 24.58 7.64
C LEU A 76 -0.14 25.82 8.24
N ASP A 77 -0.22 26.87 7.44
CA ASP A 77 -1.03 28.04 7.74
C ASP A 77 -2.48 27.63 8.01
N ILE A 78 -3.15 28.33 8.92
CA ILE A 78 -4.47 27.97 9.40
C ILE A 78 -5.53 28.01 8.29
N GLU A 79 -5.41 28.98 7.38
CA GLU A 79 -6.32 29.14 6.25
C GLU A 79 -6.14 27.99 5.25
N ILE A 80 -4.89 27.73 4.87
CA ILE A 80 -4.55 26.62 3.97
C ILE A 80 -4.98 25.28 4.58
N ALA A 81 -4.77 25.11 5.89
CA ALA A 81 -5.13 23.89 6.59
C ALA A 81 -6.65 23.64 6.59
N ALA A 82 -7.45 24.70 6.66
CA ALA A 82 -8.92 24.65 6.68
C ALA A 82 -9.56 24.58 5.28
N THR A 83 -8.85 24.97 4.22
CA THR A 83 -9.41 25.06 2.85
C THR A 83 -8.88 24.01 1.89
N LYS A 84 -7.65 23.53 2.09
CA LYS A 84 -7.02 22.57 1.16
C LYS A 84 -7.83 21.26 1.10
N PRO A 85 -8.32 20.83 -0.07
CA PRO A 85 -9.15 19.64 -0.16
C PRO A 85 -8.40 18.38 0.30
N LEU A 86 -9.16 17.39 0.77
CA LEU A 86 -8.61 16.07 1.08
C LEU A 86 -8.17 15.37 -0.21
N GLN A 87 -7.13 14.55 -0.11
CA GLN A 87 -6.66 13.74 -1.23
C GLN A 87 -7.75 12.76 -1.66
N ASN A 88 -8.06 12.71 -2.96
CA ASN A 88 -9.00 11.74 -3.48
C ASN A 88 -8.33 10.36 -3.56
N ARG A 89 -8.80 9.42 -2.73
CA ARG A 89 -8.27 8.04 -2.66
C ARG A 89 -8.28 7.33 -4.03
N SER A 90 -9.31 7.54 -4.84
CA SER A 90 -9.41 6.94 -6.18
C SER A 90 -8.35 7.50 -7.13
N SER A 91 -8.15 8.82 -7.12
CA SER A 91 -7.10 9.47 -7.92
C SER A 91 -5.70 8.99 -7.52
N GLN A 92 -5.43 8.92 -6.21
CA GLN A 92 -4.14 8.43 -5.72
C GLN A 92 -3.93 6.95 -6.05
N ALA A 93 -4.96 6.11 -5.96
CA ALA A 93 -4.89 4.71 -6.34
C ALA A 93 -4.61 4.54 -7.84
N LYS A 94 -5.21 5.36 -8.71
CA LYS A 94 -4.93 5.36 -10.16
C LYS A 94 -3.48 5.72 -10.44
N LYS A 95 -2.95 6.77 -9.81
CA LYS A 95 -1.54 7.17 -9.96
C LYS A 95 -0.59 6.07 -9.50
N ALA A 96 -0.84 5.49 -8.34
CA ALA A 96 -0.03 4.40 -7.81
C ALA A 96 -0.08 3.16 -8.72
N TYR A 97 -1.27 2.82 -9.22
CA TYR A 97 -1.46 1.74 -10.18
C TYR A 97 -0.65 1.98 -11.46
N GLU A 98 -0.72 3.18 -12.02
CA GLU A 98 0.04 3.56 -13.22
C GLU A 98 1.55 3.52 -13.00
N ALA A 99 2.03 4.01 -11.85
CA ALA A 99 3.44 3.98 -11.48
C ALA A 99 3.97 2.57 -11.21
N SER A 100 3.13 1.67 -10.69
CA SER A 100 3.50 0.27 -10.39
C SER A 100 3.55 -0.64 -11.63
N ARG A 101 3.20 -0.10 -12.80
CA ARG A 101 3.09 -0.89 -14.03
C ARG A 101 4.47 -1.38 -14.47
N LYS A 102 4.61 -2.71 -14.61
CA LYS A 102 5.86 -3.34 -15.04
C LYS A 102 6.08 -3.34 -16.56
N TYR A 103 5.01 -3.35 -17.34
CA TYR A 103 5.04 -3.51 -18.80
C TYR A 103 4.40 -2.31 -19.50
N PRO A 104 4.77 -1.97 -20.74
CA PRO A 104 4.19 -0.80 -21.40
C PRO A 104 2.68 -0.93 -21.56
N LYS A 105 1.97 0.20 -21.38
CA LYS A 105 0.50 0.25 -21.39
C LYS A 105 -0.09 -0.19 -22.73
N GLU A 106 0.58 0.16 -23.82
CA GLU A 106 0.13 -0.14 -25.19
C GLU A 106 -0.11 -1.64 -25.42
N TYR A 107 0.81 -2.50 -24.99
CA TYR A 107 0.69 -3.95 -25.15
C TYR A 107 -0.39 -4.55 -24.25
N LYS A 108 -0.62 -3.95 -23.07
CA LYS A 108 -1.74 -4.34 -22.22
C LYS A 108 -3.07 -4.01 -22.90
N ASP A 109 -3.20 -2.81 -23.44
CA ASP A 109 -4.43 -2.37 -24.12
C ASP A 109 -4.67 -3.21 -25.40
N LEU A 110 -3.60 -3.57 -26.12
CA LEU A 110 -3.65 -4.51 -27.24
C LEU A 110 -4.13 -5.91 -26.81
N ALA A 111 -3.62 -6.44 -25.69
CA ALA A 111 -4.06 -7.73 -25.16
C ALA A 111 -5.56 -7.73 -24.84
N LEU A 112 -6.06 -6.67 -24.19
CA LEU A 112 -7.48 -6.52 -23.89
C LEU A 112 -8.34 -6.46 -25.17
N LYS A 113 -7.91 -5.73 -26.19
CA LYS A 113 -8.59 -5.69 -27.51
C LYS A 113 -8.67 -7.06 -28.17
N ASN A 114 -7.64 -7.89 -28.00
CA ASN A 114 -7.58 -9.26 -28.51
C ASN A 114 -8.27 -10.29 -27.59
N GLY A 115 -9.04 -9.84 -26.59
CA GLY A 115 -9.76 -10.71 -25.65
C GLY A 115 -8.87 -11.44 -24.64
N ILE A 116 -7.60 -11.05 -24.51
CA ILE A 116 -6.66 -11.62 -23.55
C ILE A 116 -6.71 -10.81 -22.25
N SER A 117 -7.17 -11.46 -21.17
CA SER A 117 -7.16 -10.86 -19.84
C SER A 117 -5.77 -10.38 -19.41
N GLU A 118 -5.69 -9.27 -18.67
CA GLU A 118 -4.46 -8.73 -18.10
C GLU A 118 -3.67 -9.77 -17.29
N ARG A 119 -4.37 -10.62 -16.54
CA ARG A 119 -3.76 -11.75 -15.81
C ARG A 119 -3.05 -12.73 -16.73
N THR A 120 -3.66 -13.06 -17.87
CA THR A 120 -3.06 -13.99 -18.85
C THR A 120 -1.85 -13.36 -19.54
N PHE A 121 -1.96 -12.09 -19.93
CA PHE A 121 -0.85 -11.32 -20.48
C PHE A 121 0.35 -11.29 -19.53
N HIS A 122 0.13 -10.92 -18.25
CA HIS A 122 1.21 -10.92 -17.25
C HIS A 122 1.80 -12.31 -17.00
N ARG A 123 0.98 -13.37 -16.98
CA ARG A 123 1.47 -14.74 -16.84
C ARG A 123 2.40 -15.12 -17.99
N ARG A 124 2.02 -14.81 -19.23
CA ARG A 124 2.84 -15.09 -20.42
C ARG A 124 4.20 -14.40 -20.34
N LEU A 125 4.22 -13.11 -19.98
CA LEU A 125 5.45 -12.36 -19.80
C LEU A 125 6.31 -12.89 -18.65
N LYS A 126 5.68 -13.32 -17.54
CA LYS A 126 6.40 -13.99 -16.44
C LYS A 126 7.00 -15.33 -16.87
N SER A 127 6.35 -16.03 -17.80
CA SER A 127 6.84 -17.26 -18.44
C SER A 127 7.81 -17.01 -19.60
N GLY A 128 8.26 -15.76 -19.82
CA GLY A 128 9.28 -15.43 -20.81
C GLY A 128 8.77 -15.21 -22.24
N TRP A 129 7.46 -15.04 -22.44
CA TRP A 129 6.93 -14.71 -23.77
C TRP A 129 7.31 -13.28 -24.17
N ASP A 130 7.43 -13.02 -25.47
CA ASP A 130 7.60 -11.67 -25.99
C ASP A 130 6.30 -10.85 -25.87
N LEU A 131 6.42 -9.52 -25.88
CA LEU A 131 5.31 -8.58 -25.69
C LEU A 131 4.22 -8.71 -26.77
N ILE A 132 4.60 -8.95 -28.02
CA ILE A 132 3.68 -9.05 -29.15
C ILE A 132 2.89 -10.35 -29.05
N THR A 133 3.57 -11.50 -28.97
CA THR A 133 2.93 -12.81 -28.86
C THR A 133 2.08 -12.90 -27.59
N ALA A 134 2.53 -12.31 -26.49
CA ALA A 134 1.76 -12.27 -25.24
C ALA A 134 0.44 -11.51 -25.39
N SER A 135 0.40 -10.48 -26.25
CA SER A 135 -0.75 -9.60 -26.47
C SER A 135 -1.63 -9.98 -27.66
N THR A 136 -1.19 -10.84 -28.57
CA THR A 136 -1.96 -11.20 -29.79
C THR A 136 -2.44 -12.64 -29.82
N LYS A 137 -1.68 -13.59 -29.27
CA LYS A 137 -2.03 -15.02 -29.37
C LYS A 137 -3.26 -15.31 -28.49
N PRO A 138 -4.38 -15.84 -29.00
CA PRO A 138 -5.55 -16.13 -28.17
C PRO A 138 -5.25 -17.20 -27.10
N PRO A 139 -5.93 -17.20 -25.94
CA PRO A 139 -5.85 -18.30 -24.99
C PRO A 139 -6.54 -19.55 -25.58
N MET A 140 -5.98 -20.74 -25.31
CA MET A 140 -6.60 -21.98 -25.77
C MET A 140 -7.96 -22.20 -25.11
N THR A 141 -8.89 -22.77 -25.87
CA THR A 141 -10.20 -23.16 -25.35
C THR A 141 -10.09 -24.41 -24.46
N SER A 142 -11.06 -24.62 -23.57
CA SER A 142 -11.12 -25.82 -22.73
C SER A 142 -11.09 -27.12 -23.56
N ARG A 143 -11.71 -27.10 -24.75
CA ARG A 143 -11.73 -28.23 -25.68
C ARG A 143 -10.34 -28.51 -26.26
N GLU A 144 -9.64 -27.48 -26.73
CA GLU A 144 -8.26 -27.60 -27.23
C GLU A 144 -7.32 -28.12 -26.16
N ILE A 145 -7.43 -27.61 -24.93
CA ILE A 145 -6.65 -28.09 -23.78
C ILE A 145 -6.93 -29.58 -23.56
N GLY A 146 -8.21 -29.99 -23.56
CA GLY A 146 -8.59 -31.39 -23.39
C GLY A 146 -8.05 -32.32 -24.48
N LEU A 147 -8.08 -31.90 -25.74
CA LEU A 147 -7.49 -32.65 -26.86
C LEU A 147 -5.97 -32.77 -26.69
N LEU A 148 -5.30 -31.68 -26.31
CA LEU A 148 -3.86 -31.67 -26.08
C LEU A 148 -3.45 -32.55 -24.90
N THR A 149 -4.25 -32.60 -23.82
CA THR A 149 -4.02 -33.51 -22.69
C THR A 149 -4.19 -34.97 -23.10
N LYS A 150 -5.22 -35.29 -23.91
CA LYS A 150 -5.42 -36.65 -24.45
C LYS A 150 -4.26 -37.08 -25.36
N ASP A 151 -3.82 -36.20 -26.26
CA ASP A 151 -2.68 -36.46 -27.15
C ASP A 151 -1.41 -36.71 -26.33
N LYS A 152 -1.08 -35.84 -25.36
CA LYS A 152 0.07 -36.05 -24.45
C LYS A 152 -0.01 -37.37 -23.69
N ARG A 153 -1.18 -37.73 -23.17
CA ARG A 153 -1.40 -39.00 -22.45
C ARG A 153 -1.22 -40.20 -23.38
N SER A 154 -1.78 -40.14 -24.58
CA SER A 154 -1.60 -41.17 -25.61
C SER A 154 -0.12 -41.35 -25.97
N ASN A 155 0.59 -40.25 -26.23
CA ASN A 155 2.01 -40.26 -26.54
C ASN A 155 2.86 -40.82 -25.40
N PHE A 156 2.48 -40.58 -24.15
CA PHE A 156 3.15 -41.14 -22.97
C PHE A 156 2.92 -42.66 -22.83
N ILE A 157 1.69 -43.14 -23.00
CA ILE A 157 1.33 -44.55 -22.82
C ILE A 157 1.83 -45.42 -23.98
N TYR A 158 1.65 -44.95 -25.21
CA TYR A 158 1.92 -45.73 -26.42
C TYR A 158 3.25 -45.36 -27.10
N GLY A 159 3.96 -44.36 -26.58
CA GLY A 159 5.32 -43.98 -26.97
C GLY A 159 5.48 -43.70 -28.45
N ASN A 160 5.01 -42.56 -28.97
CA ASN A 160 5.23 -42.01 -30.33
C ASN A 160 5.11 -43.01 -31.53
N LYS A 161 4.58 -44.22 -31.34
CA LYS A 161 4.53 -45.30 -32.35
C LYS A 161 3.39 -45.14 -33.36
N TYR A 162 2.49 -44.18 -33.17
CA TYR A 162 1.25 -44.04 -33.96
C TYR A 162 1.12 -42.74 -34.76
N ARG A 163 2.13 -41.86 -34.77
CA ARG A 163 2.07 -40.62 -35.59
C ARG A 163 2.29 -40.82 -37.09
N ALA A 164 2.67 -42.03 -37.52
CA ALA A 164 3.02 -42.32 -38.92
C ALA A 164 1.94 -43.06 -39.73
N ILE A 165 0.74 -43.31 -39.17
CA ILE A 165 -0.26 -44.19 -39.82
C ILE A 165 -1.52 -43.41 -40.29
N THR A 166 -1.58 -42.10 -40.07
CA THR A 166 -2.76 -41.29 -40.44
C THR A 166 -2.37 -39.93 -41.05
N GLU A 167 -1.48 -39.95 -42.04
CA GLU A 167 -1.34 -38.89 -43.05
C GLU A 167 -1.66 -39.45 -44.43
#